data_AF-F1L3D2-F1
#
_entry.id   AF-F1L3D2-F1
#
_cell.length_a   1.000
_cell.length_b   1.000
_cell.length_c   1.000
_cell.angle_alpha   90.00
_cell.angle_beta   90.00
_cell.angle_gamma   90.00
#
_symmetry.space_group_name_H-M   'P 1'
#
loop_
_entity.id
_entity.type
_entity.pdbx_description
1 polymer ?
#
loop_
_entity_poly.entity_id
_entity_poly.type
_entity_poly.pdbx_seq_one_letter_code
_entity_poly.pdbx_strand_id
1 'polypeptide(L)'
;MEASQNRVGTLVERYYQAKIQELKAELQLLHEFRHPKYLAAIQKLEADYKEELEFEETSEKLENERIMAEYEREQEAADRDLEERLTELMDTMIQECDEHKKHIEHEFHNLDINTASFSSYPVNKKSLRRRPNEPTPFSEKRMRAKNPQQVVYALPESELLNDLRVLNGNGDDTDHKTGYNLRGET
;
A
#
# COMPACT_ATOMS: atom_id res chain seq x y z
N MET A 1 68.57 65.62 0.14
CA MET A 1 67.26 64.92 0.09
C MET A 1 67.19 63.88 -1.03
N GLU A 2 67.78 64.12 -2.21
CA GLU A 2 67.79 63.16 -3.34
C GLU A 2 68.44 61.79 -3.02
N ALA A 3 69.52 61.74 -2.24
CA ALA A 3 70.19 60.48 -1.91
C ALA A 3 69.34 59.53 -1.05
N SER A 4 68.34 60.05 -0.32
CA SER A 4 67.40 59.23 0.45
C SER A 4 66.22 58.78 -0.41
N GLN A 5 65.74 59.62 -1.35
CA GLN A 5 64.71 59.24 -2.32
C GLN A 5 65.20 58.16 -3.30
N ASN A 6 66.45 58.23 -3.76
CA ASN A 6 67.05 57.18 -4.60
C ASN A 6 67.19 55.84 -3.85
N ARG A 7 67.55 55.85 -2.56
CA ARG A 7 67.60 54.61 -1.75
C ARG A 7 66.22 53.97 -1.57
N VAL A 8 65.18 54.77 -1.33
CA VAL A 8 63.80 54.27 -1.21
C VAL A 8 63.32 53.69 -2.56
N GLY A 9 63.62 54.34 -3.69
CA GLY A 9 63.34 53.81 -5.03
C GLY A 9 63.99 52.44 -5.26
N THR A 10 65.27 52.27 -4.88
CA THR A 10 65.97 50.99 -5.03
C THR A 10 65.43 49.88 -4.13
N LEU A 11 64.87 50.21 -2.97
CA LEU A 11 64.30 49.22 -2.06
C LEU A 11 62.96 48.70 -2.57
N VAL A 12 62.12 49.60 -3.07
CA VAL A 12 60.83 49.28 -3.70
C VAL A 12 61.04 48.44 -4.95
N GLU A 13 62.02 48.79 -5.78
CA GLU A 13 62.36 48.01 -6.97
C GLU A 13 62.83 46.58 -6.62
N ARG A 14 63.70 46.42 -5.61
CA ARG A 14 64.11 45.09 -5.12
C ARG A 14 62.94 44.27 -4.60
N TYR A 15 62.01 44.90 -3.87
CA TYR A 15 60.80 44.23 -3.40
C TYR A 15 59.96 43.70 -4.57
N TYR A 16 59.70 44.51 -5.58
CA TYR A 16 58.93 44.07 -6.75
C TYR A 16 59.66 43.00 -7.56
N GLN A 17 60.98 43.10 -7.72
CA GLN A 17 61.78 42.05 -8.39
C GLN A 17 61.70 40.72 -7.63
N ALA A 18 61.80 40.74 -6.30
CA ALA A 18 61.62 39.56 -5.46
C ALA A 18 60.20 38.99 -5.58
N LYS A 19 59.17 39.85 -5.59
CA LYS A 19 57.79 39.41 -5.73
C LYS A 19 57.51 38.76 -7.10
N ILE A 20 58.11 39.28 -8.17
CA ILE A 20 58.02 38.68 -9.51
C ILE A 20 58.69 37.30 -9.53
N GLN A 21 59.83 37.13 -8.86
CA GLN A 21 60.51 35.83 -8.78
C GLN A 21 59.68 34.81 -8.00
N GLU A 22 59.09 35.22 -6.87
CA GLU A 22 58.17 34.39 -6.08
C GLU A 22 56.98 33.92 -6.92
N LEU A 23 56.30 34.85 -7.61
CA LEU A 23 55.15 34.52 -8.46
C LEU A 23 55.52 33.62 -9.64
N LYS A 24 56.70 33.79 -10.24
CA LYS A 24 57.19 32.90 -11.30
C LYS A 24 57.44 31.47 -10.78
N ALA A 25 58.01 31.34 -9.58
CA ALA A 25 58.20 30.05 -8.94
C ALA A 25 56.85 29.38 -8.60
N GLU A 26 55.88 30.14 -8.10
CA GLU A 26 54.52 29.65 -7.84
C GLU A 26 53.83 29.18 -9.14
N LEU A 27 53.95 29.95 -10.22
CA LEU A 27 53.44 29.57 -11.55
C LEU A 27 54.09 28.28 -12.07
N GLN A 28 55.40 28.11 -11.87
CA GLN A 28 56.10 26.89 -12.27
C GLN A 28 55.59 25.67 -11.48
N LEU A 29 55.41 25.79 -10.16
CA LEU A 29 54.82 24.73 -9.35
C LEU A 29 53.39 24.39 -9.79
N LEU A 30 52.63 25.39 -10.25
CA LEU A 30 51.30 25.18 -10.80
C LEU A 30 51.34 24.42 -12.13
N HIS A 31 52.24 24.81 -13.05
CA HIS A 31 52.45 24.11 -14.32
C HIS A 31 52.94 22.68 -14.15
N GLU A 32 53.72 22.41 -13.10
CA GLU A 32 54.19 21.07 -12.74
C GLU A 32 53.16 20.28 -11.90
N PHE A 33 51.97 20.85 -11.64
CA PHE A 33 50.92 20.25 -10.80
C PHE A 33 51.38 19.90 -9.37
N ARG A 34 52.35 20.65 -8.83
CA ARG A 34 52.95 20.46 -7.51
C ARG A 34 52.61 21.57 -6.52
N HIS A 35 51.77 22.51 -6.92
CA HIS A 35 51.37 23.60 -6.06
C HIS A 35 50.68 23.07 -4.77
N PRO A 36 51.07 23.51 -3.56
CA PRO A 36 50.56 22.94 -2.31
C PRO A 36 49.03 22.95 -2.19
N LYS A 37 48.39 24.04 -2.64
CA LYS A 37 46.91 24.13 -2.64
C LYS A 37 46.25 23.11 -3.56
N TYR A 38 46.89 22.81 -4.70
CA TYR A 38 46.39 21.81 -5.65
C TYR A 38 46.51 20.40 -5.07
N LEU A 39 47.67 20.07 -4.50
CA LEU A 39 47.88 18.78 -3.85
C LEU A 39 46.94 18.56 -2.66
N ALA A 40 46.72 19.59 -1.84
CA ALA A 40 45.75 19.53 -0.75
C ALA A 40 44.31 19.30 -1.26
N ALA A 41 43.94 19.91 -2.39
CA ALA A 41 42.63 19.68 -3.02
C ALA A 41 42.49 18.25 -3.56
N ILE A 42 43.54 17.68 -4.17
CA ILE A 42 43.55 16.28 -4.60
C ILE A 42 43.40 15.35 -3.39
N GLN A 43 44.23 15.53 -2.36
CA GLN A 43 44.17 14.67 -1.17
C GLN A 43 42.80 14.70 -0.50
N LYS A 44 42.17 15.88 -0.45
CA LYS A 44 40.81 16.01 0.04
C LYS A 44 39.83 15.24 -0.85
N LEU A 45 39.90 15.43 -2.16
CA LEU A 45 39.02 14.74 -3.11
C LEU A 45 39.17 13.21 -3.04
N GLU A 46 40.40 12.71 -2.88
CA GLU A 46 40.68 11.28 -2.71
C GLU A 46 40.08 10.74 -1.39
N ALA A 47 40.17 11.51 -0.31
CA ALA A 47 39.57 11.16 0.97
C ALA A 47 38.04 11.13 0.88
N ASP A 48 37.44 12.18 0.33
CA ASP A 48 35.99 12.30 0.13
C ASP A 48 35.47 11.14 -0.77
N TYR A 49 36.17 10.83 -1.86
CA TYR A 49 35.82 9.71 -2.75
C TYR A 49 35.88 8.36 -2.04
N LYS A 50 36.91 8.15 -1.20
CA LYS A 50 37.07 6.91 -0.46
C LYS A 50 35.94 6.73 0.57
N GLU A 51 35.59 7.80 1.28
CA GLU A 51 34.48 7.80 2.23
C GLU A 51 33.15 7.50 1.54
N GLU A 52 32.88 8.14 0.40
CA GLU A 52 31.66 7.89 -0.39
C GLU A 52 31.60 6.43 -0.87
N LEU A 53 32.73 5.86 -1.32
CA LEU A 53 32.79 4.47 -1.75
C LEU A 53 32.51 3.51 -0.59
N GLU A 54 33.12 3.72 0.58
CA GLU A 54 32.88 2.89 1.78
C GLU A 54 31.42 3.00 2.26
N PHE A 55 30.83 4.19 2.15
CA PHE A 55 29.42 4.41 2.45
C PHE A 55 28.50 3.64 1.49
N GLU A 56 28.74 3.75 0.18
CA GLU A 56 27.92 3.08 -0.83
C GLU A 56 28.00 1.55 -0.71
N GLU A 57 29.20 0.99 -0.52
CA GLU A 57 29.38 -0.45 -0.31
C GLU A 57 28.62 -0.95 0.94
N THR A 58 28.63 -0.16 2.01
CA THR A 58 27.90 -0.49 3.24
C THR A 58 26.39 -0.39 3.05
N SER A 59 25.94 0.65 2.33
CA SER A 59 24.53 0.88 2.00
C SER A 59 23.97 -0.25 1.13
N GLU A 60 24.68 -0.63 0.07
CA GLU A 60 24.32 -1.74 -0.81
C GLU A 60 24.21 -3.05 -0.02
N LYS A 61 25.18 -3.33 0.86
CA LYS A 61 25.15 -4.53 1.69
C LYS A 61 23.92 -4.56 2.60
N LEU A 62 23.63 -3.45 3.28
CA LEU A 62 22.48 -3.35 4.18
C LEU A 62 21.16 -3.51 3.41
N GLU A 63 21.05 -2.94 2.22
CA GLU A 63 19.84 -3.04 1.41
C GLU A 63 19.63 -4.48 0.91
N ASN A 64 20.70 -5.15 0.49
CA ASN A 64 20.63 -6.58 0.15
C ASN A 64 20.20 -7.45 1.33
N GLU A 65 20.74 -7.19 2.54
CA GLU A 65 20.32 -7.89 3.76
C GLU A 65 18.82 -7.67 4.06
N ARG A 66 18.31 -6.45 3.86
CA ARG A 66 16.88 -6.13 4.03
C ARG A 66 16.00 -6.86 3.02
N ILE A 67 16.38 -6.81 1.74
CA ILE A 67 15.64 -7.49 0.66
C ILE A 67 15.57 -8.99 0.94
N MET A 68 16.69 -9.61 1.34
CA MET A 68 16.72 -11.03 1.67
C MET A 68 15.82 -11.37 2.87
N ALA A 69 15.87 -10.56 3.92
CA ALA A 69 15.02 -10.75 5.10
C ALA A 69 13.52 -10.55 4.80
N GLU A 70 13.18 -9.64 3.88
CA GLU A 70 11.80 -9.46 3.42
C GLU A 70 11.34 -10.64 2.56
N TYR A 71 12.20 -11.12 1.65
CA TYR A 71 11.94 -12.31 0.85
C TYR A 71 11.67 -13.55 1.71
N GLU A 72 12.52 -13.83 2.69
CA GLU A 72 12.35 -14.96 3.61
C GLU A 72 11.04 -14.84 4.39
N ARG A 73 10.74 -13.64 4.91
CA ARG A 73 9.49 -13.38 5.65
C ARG A 73 8.25 -13.60 4.77
N GLU A 74 8.29 -13.13 3.53
CA GLU A 74 7.17 -13.28 2.60
C GLU A 74 6.98 -14.75 2.21
N GLN A 75 8.08 -15.50 2.04
CA GLN A 75 8.02 -16.94 1.80
C GLN A 75 7.37 -17.68 2.98
N GLU A 76 7.80 -17.39 4.22
CA GLU A 76 7.19 -17.96 5.43
C GLU A 76 5.73 -17.53 5.63
N ALA A 77 5.35 -16.33 5.20
CA ALA A 77 3.97 -15.87 5.23
C ALA A 77 3.11 -16.62 4.21
N ALA A 78 3.61 -16.81 2.98
CA ALA A 78 2.92 -17.54 1.92
C ALA A 78 2.73 -19.02 2.28
N ASP A 79 3.76 -19.67 2.86
CA ASP A 79 3.65 -21.06 3.31
C ASP A 79 2.61 -21.21 4.42
N ARG A 80 2.58 -20.27 5.38
CA ARG A 80 1.56 -20.27 6.44
C ARG A 80 0.15 -20.02 5.90
N ASP A 81 -0.05 -19.05 5.01
CA ASP A 81 -1.36 -18.80 4.40
C ASP A 81 -1.83 -20.06 3.64
N LEU A 82 -0.95 -20.74 2.91
CA LEU A 82 -1.30 -21.98 2.23
C LEU A 82 -1.77 -23.07 3.23
N GLU A 83 -1.05 -23.28 4.32
CA GLU A 83 -1.44 -24.24 5.36
C GLU A 83 -2.78 -23.90 6.03
N GLU A 84 -3.00 -22.61 6.35
CA GLU A 84 -4.25 -22.12 6.90
C GLU A 84 -5.42 -22.36 5.94
N ARG A 85 -5.22 -22.07 4.64
CA ARG A 85 -6.24 -22.30 3.60
C ARG A 85 -6.56 -23.77 3.39
N LEU A 86 -5.55 -24.63 3.43
CA LEU A 86 -5.78 -26.08 3.35
C LEU A 86 -6.59 -26.59 4.54
N THR A 87 -6.29 -26.08 5.73
CA THR A 87 -7.02 -26.43 6.95
C THR A 87 -8.47 -25.94 6.89
N GLU A 88 -8.68 -24.67 6.53
CA GLU A 88 -10.02 -24.08 6.35
C GLU A 88 -10.86 -24.87 5.33
N LEU A 89 -10.25 -25.26 4.20
CA LEU A 89 -10.91 -26.05 3.17
C LEU A 89 -11.30 -27.44 3.69
N MET A 90 -10.41 -28.11 4.42
CA MET A 90 -10.68 -29.43 5.00
C MET A 90 -11.84 -29.35 6.01
N ASP A 91 -11.84 -28.35 6.89
CA ASP A 91 -12.91 -28.13 7.86
C ASP A 91 -14.25 -27.84 7.16
N THR A 92 -14.23 -27.04 6.10
CA THR A 92 -15.42 -26.76 5.28
C THR A 92 -15.98 -28.04 4.65
N MET A 93 -15.13 -28.88 4.04
CA MET A 93 -15.55 -30.14 3.44
C MET A 93 -16.12 -31.14 4.45
N ILE A 94 -15.54 -31.19 5.66
CA ILE A 94 -16.07 -32.00 6.76
C ILE A 94 -17.45 -31.50 7.15
N GLN A 95 -17.60 -30.18 7.33
CA GLN A 95 -18.88 -29.57 7.68
C GLN A 95 -19.96 -29.86 6.63
N GLU A 96 -19.64 -29.72 5.33
CA GLU A 96 -20.55 -30.06 4.24
C GLU A 96 -20.99 -31.53 4.28
N CYS A 97 -20.06 -32.46 4.55
CA CYS A 97 -20.39 -33.89 4.67
C CYS A 97 -21.34 -34.15 5.86
N ASP A 98 -21.11 -33.51 7.01
CA ASP A 98 -21.97 -33.61 8.19
C ASP A 98 -23.36 -33.00 7.94
N GLU A 99 -23.43 -31.88 7.21
CA GLU A 99 -24.68 -31.26 6.78
C GLU A 99 -25.46 -32.16 5.81
N HIS A 100 -24.79 -32.76 4.82
CA HIS A 100 -25.39 -33.74 3.92
C HIS A 100 -25.92 -34.97 4.66
N LYS A 101 -25.18 -35.49 5.64
CA LYS A 101 -25.64 -36.59 6.48
C LYS A 101 -26.91 -36.23 7.25
N LYS A 102 -26.92 -35.06 7.92
CA LYS A 102 -28.11 -34.54 8.62
C LYS A 102 -29.29 -34.35 7.67
N HIS A 103 -29.03 -33.87 6.46
CA HIS A 103 -30.06 -33.69 5.44
C HIS A 103 -30.70 -35.03 5.05
N ILE A 104 -29.90 -36.05 4.77
CA ILE A 104 -30.39 -37.40 4.45
C ILE A 104 -31.20 -37.99 5.62
N GLU A 105 -30.70 -37.88 6.86
CA GLU A 105 -31.42 -38.35 8.05
C GLU A 105 -32.78 -37.64 8.22
N HIS A 106 -32.81 -36.34 7.98
CA HIS A 106 -34.03 -35.54 8.02
C HIS A 106 -35.01 -35.93 6.90
N GLU A 107 -34.54 -36.12 5.66
CA GLU A 107 -35.37 -36.57 4.54
C GLU A 107 -35.94 -37.97 4.79
N PHE A 108 -35.11 -38.90 5.29
CA PHE A 108 -35.53 -40.26 5.65
C PHE A 108 -36.62 -40.25 6.72
N HIS A 109 -36.43 -39.51 7.82
CA HIS A 109 -37.42 -39.39 8.89
C HIS A 109 -38.76 -38.81 8.39
N ASN A 110 -38.70 -37.82 7.49
CA ASN A 110 -39.90 -37.21 6.93
C ASN A 110 -40.62 -38.15 5.93
N LEU A 111 -39.91 -39.03 5.23
CA LEU A 111 -40.51 -40.02 4.34
C LEU A 111 -41.38 -41.04 5.10
N ASP A 112 -40.89 -41.51 6.25
CA ASP A 112 -41.63 -42.44 7.12
C ASP A 112 -42.92 -41.80 7.68
N ILE A 113 -42.86 -40.52 8.02
CA ILE A 113 -44.03 -39.77 8.50
C ILE A 113 -45.05 -39.56 7.37
N ASN A 114 -44.59 -39.24 6.16
CA ASN A 114 -45.47 -38.95 5.03
C ASN A 114 -46.16 -40.23 4.49
N THR A 115 -45.45 -41.36 4.46
CA THR A 115 -46.00 -42.66 4.03
C THR A 115 -47.03 -43.24 5.01
N ALA A 116 -46.91 -42.98 6.31
CA ALA A 116 -47.92 -43.35 7.31
C ALA A 116 -49.21 -42.52 7.22
N SER A 117 -49.19 -41.36 6.54
CA SER A 117 -50.30 -40.40 6.52
C SER A 117 -51.25 -40.49 5.30
N PHE A 118 -50.97 -41.38 4.32
CA PHE A 118 -51.87 -41.58 3.17
C PHE A 118 -53.16 -42.36 3.47
N SER A 119 -53.44 -42.68 4.74
CA SER A 119 -54.79 -43.06 5.18
C SER A 119 -55.55 -41.82 5.68
N SER A 120 -55.90 -40.90 4.79
CA SER A 120 -56.80 -39.80 5.17
C SER A 120 -57.38 -39.11 3.92
N TYR A 121 -58.59 -39.52 3.58
CA TYR A 121 -59.67 -38.87 2.81
C TYR A 121 -59.40 -37.52 2.11
N PRO A 122 -59.99 -37.28 0.91
CA PRO A 122 -59.85 -36.01 0.21
C PRO A 122 -60.34 -34.84 1.07
N VAL A 123 -59.41 -33.91 1.34
CA VAL A 123 -59.65 -32.67 2.10
C VAL A 123 -60.54 -31.75 1.27
N ASN A 124 -61.85 -31.91 1.42
CA ASN A 124 -62.83 -30.96 0.90
C ASN A 124 -62.69 -29.65 1.68
N LYS A 125 -61.98 -28.66 1.09
CA LYS A 125 -61.88 -27.31 1.65
C LYS A 125 -63.20 -26.57 1.44
N LYS A 126 -64.13 -26.68 2.39
CA LYS A 126 -65.27 -25.77 2.49
C LYS A 126 -64.81 -24.47 3.13
N SER A 127 -64.94 -23.36 2.41
CA SER A 127 -64.66 -22.01 2.91
C SER A 127 -65.63 -21.66 4.04
N LEU A 128 -65.09 -21.37 5.22
CA LEU A 128 -65.86 -20.85 6.35
C LEU A 128 -66.38 -19.45 6.01
N ARG A 129 -67.72 -19.27 6.10
CA ARG A 129 -68.33 -17.95 5.98
C ARG A 129 -68.00 -17.15 7.23
N ARG A 130 -67.48 -15.93 7.05
CA ARG A 130 -67.09 -15.03 8.14
C ARG A 130 -68.31 -14.60 8.95
N ARG A 131 -68.13 -14.44 10.27
CA ARG A 131 -69.18 -13.95 11.16
C ARG A 131 -69.33 -12.42 11.00
N PRO A 132 -70.55 -11.86 11.14
CA PRO A 132 -70.80 -10.44 10.89
C PRO A 132 -69.95 -9.45 11.71
N ASN A 133 -69.50 -9.83 12.90
CA ASN A 133 -68.71 -8.98 13.80
C ASN A 133 -67.19 -9.27 13.76
N GLU A 134 -66.71 -9.98 12.76
CA GLU A 134 -65.28 -10.27 12.66
C GLU A 134 -64.57 -9.14 11.89
N PRO A 135 -63.65 -8.37 12.50
CA PRO A 135 -62.97 -7.27 11.82
C PRO A 135 -62.20 -7.79 10.61
N THR A 136 -62.25 -7.05 9.50
CA THR A 136 -61.57 -7.38 8.25
C THR A 136 -60.08 -7.61 8.52
N PRO A 137 -59.48 -8.69 7.99
CA PRO A 137 -58.06 -8.96 8.23
C PRO A 137 -57.25 -7.74 7.79
N PHE A 138 -56.47 -7.23 8.74
CA PHE A 138 -55.59 -6.08 8.55
C PHE A 138 -54.59 -6.44 7.45
N SER A 139 -54.69 -5.80 6.29
CA SER A 139 -53.67 -5.90 5.25
C SER A 139 -52.48 -5.04 5.68
N GLU A 140 -51.67 -5.60 6.57
CA GLU A 140 -50.32 -5.12 6.78
C GLU A 140 -49.63 -5.28 5.42
N LYS A 141 -49.58 -4.20 4.64
CA LYS A 141 -48.55 -4.01 3.62
C LYS A 141 -47.23 -3.98 4.38
N ARG A 142 -46.80 -5.16 4.83
CA ARG A 142 -45.49 -5.41 5.37
C ARG A 142 -44.57 -5.06 4.22
N MET A 143 -43.99 -3.87 4.33
CA MET A 143 -42.78 -3.53 3.61
C MET A 143 -41.92 -4.78 3.66
N ARG A 144 -41.71 -5.40 2.50
CA ARG A 144 -40.65 -6.39 2.38
C ARG A 144 -39.39 -5.63 2.75
N ALA A 145 -38.97 -5.77 4.00
CA ALA A 145 -37.63 -5.42 4.40
C ALA A 145 -36.73 -6.11 3.37
N LYS A 146 -35.93 -5.31 2.67
CA LYS A 146 -34.96 -5.83 1.72
C LYS A 146 -34.13 -6.86 2.47
N ASN A 147 -34.11 -8.09 1.96
CA ASN A 147 -33.26 -9.14 2.49
C ASN A 147 -31.82 -8.59 2.58
N PRO A 148 -31.15 -8.65 3.74
CA PRO A 148 -29.77 -8.19 3.87
C PRO A 148 -28.76 -9.05 3.08
N GLN A 149 -29.18 -10.16 2.46
CA GLN A 149 -28.32 -11.08 1.69
C GLN A 149 -28.03 -10.66 0.24
N GLN A 150 -28.44 -9.47 -0.21
CA GLN A 150 -28.04 -8.99 -1.54
C GLN A 150 -27.05 -7.85 -1.41
N VAL A 151 -25.79 -8.19 -1.09
CA VAL A 151 -24.67 -7.29 -1.31
C VAL A 151 -24.50 -7.18 -2.83
N VAL A 152 -24.96 -6.07 -3.40
CA VAL A 152 -24.76 -5.78 -4.82
C VAL A 152 -23.31 -5.32 -4.97
N TYR A 153 -22.44 -6.21 -5.44
CA TYR A 153 -21.02 -5.92 -5.69
C TYR A 153 -20.78 -5.03 -6.92
N ALA A 154 -21.83 -4.78 -7.71
CA ALA A 154 -21.76 -3.90 -8.87
C ALA A 154 -22.12 -2.47 -8.46
N LEU A 155 -21.25 -1.52 -8.80
CA LEU A 155 -21.57 -0.10 -8.67
C LEU A 155 -22.74 0.26 -9.59
N PRO A 156 -23.64 1.17 -9.17
CA PRO A 156 -24.71 1.65 -10.03
C PRO A 156 -24.13 2.40 -11.25
N GLU A 157 -24.81 2.27 -12.39
CA GLU A 157 -24.36 2.80 -13.68
C GLU A 157 -24.09 4.32 -13.65
N SER A 158 -24.78 5.06 -12.78
CA SER A 158 -24.55 6.48 -12.56
C SER A 158 -23.17 6.81 -11.98
N GLU A 159 -22.64 5.97 -11.10
CA GLU A 159 -21.30 6.15 -10.52
C GLU A 159 -20.23 5.80 -11.54
N LEU A 160 -20.40 4.69 -12.27
CA LEU A 160 -19.52 4.31 -13.37
C LEU A 160 -19.43 5.41 -14.45
N LEU A 161 -20.56 6.03 -14.80
CA LEU A 161 -20.59 7.13 -15.77
C LEU A 161 -19.92 8.40 -15.26
N ASN A 162 -19.98 8.66 -13.95
CA ASN A 162 -19.32 9.80 -13.34
C ASN A 162 -17.79 9.61 -13.34
N ASP A 163 -17.32 8.43 -12.94
CA ASP A 163 -15.89 8.08 -12.96
C ASP A 163 -15.35 8.10 -14.40
N LEU A 164 -16.13 7.58 -15.36
CA LEU A 164 -15.78 7.64 -16.78
C LEU A 164 -15.70 9.09 -17.30
N ARG A 165 -16.53 10.00 -16.76
CA ARG A 165 -16.49 11.43 -17.11
C ARG A 165 -15.23 12.11 -16.55
N VAL A 166 -14.82 11.74 -15.33
CA VAL A 166 -13.56 12.21 -14.71
C VAL A 166 -12.36 11.69 -15.49
N LEU A 167 -12.33 10.39 -15.82
CA LEU A 167 -11.26 9.78 -16.63
C LEU A 167 -11.14 10.37 -18.03
N ASN A 168 -12.26 10.76 -18.64
CA ASN A 168 -12.27 11.40 -19.96
C ASN A 168 -11.95 12.92 -19.91
N GLY A 169 -11.53 13.45 -18.75
CA GLY A 169 -11.04 14.82 -18.61
C GLY A 169 -12.12 15.91 -18.71
N ASN A 170 -13.40 15.57 -18.56
CA ASN A 170 -14.53 16.50 -18.70
C ASN A 170 -15.31 16.69 -17.38
N GLY A 171 -14.73 16.34 -16.24
CA GLY A 171 -15.31 16.56 -14.91
C GLY A 171 -14.60 17.71 -14.21
N ASP A 172 -15.35 18.75 -13.81
CA ASP A 172 -14.86 19.75 -12.86
C ASP A 172 -14.45 19.06 -11.55
N ASP A 173 -13.26 19.38 -11.06
CA ASP A 173 -12.72 18.93 -9.77
C ASP A 173 -13.63 19.44 -8.63
N THR A 174 -14.65 18.67 -8.28
CA THR A 174 -15.41 18.89 -7.05
C THR A 174 -15.06 17.83 -6.02
N ASP A 175 -14.47 18.31 -4.92
CA ASP A 175 -14.09 17.61 -3.69
C ASP A 175 -14.80 16.28 -3.45
N HIS A 176 -14.08 15.19 -3.66
CA HIS A 176 -14.47 13.89 -3.12
C HIS A 176 -14.21 13.89 -1.61
N LYS A 177 -15.25 14.19 -0.82
CA LYS A 177 -15.27 13.86 0.61
C LYS A 177 -15.27 12.33 0.73
N THR A 178 -14.07 11.76 0.87
CA THR A 178 -13.89 10.37 1.25
C THR A 178 -14.44 10.17 2.66
N GLY A 179 -15.63 9.59 2.74
CA GLY A 179 -16.33 9.27 3.99
C GLY A 179 -15.74 8.08 4.73
N TYR A 180 -14.41 8.01 4.89
CA TYR A 180 -13.79 7.03 5.76
C TYR A 180 -13.79 7.57 7.19
N ASN A 181 -14.82 7.20 7.96
CA ASN A 181 -14.83 7.35 9.41
C ASN A 181 -13.81 6.38 10.03
N LEU A 182 -12.53 6.78 10.04
CA LEU A 182 -11.49 6.16 10.86
C LEU A 182 -11.46 6.84 12.22
N ARG A 183 -12.44 6.54 13.09
CA ARG A 183 -12.32 6.72 14.55
C ARG A 183 -13.49 6.08 15.29
N GLY A 184 -13.20 4.95 15.92
CA GLY A 184 -13.95 4.44 17.06
C GLY A 184 -12.96 4.16 18.17
N GLU A 185 -12.67 5.21 18.96
CA GLU A 185 -12.07 5.10 20.29
C GLU A 185 -13.15 4.63 21.29
N THR A 186 -12.67 3.90 22.32
CA THR A 186 -13.30 3.35 23.53
C THR A 186 -14.19 2.12 23.40
#